data_AF-A0A7W5AKB3-F1
#
_entry.id   AF-A0A7W5AKB3-F1
#
_cell.length_a   1.000
_cell.length_b   1.000
_cell.length_c   1.000
_cell.angle_alpha   90.00
_cell.angle_beta   90.00
_cell.angle_gamma   90.00
#
_symmetry.space_group_name_H-M   'P 1'
#
loop_
_entity.id
_entity.type
_entity.pdbx_description
1 polymer ?
#
loop_
_entity_poly.entity_id
_entity_poly.type
_entity_poly.pdbx_seq_one_letter_code
_entity_poly.pdbx_strand_id
1 'polypeptide(L)'
;MRATSDEDMGAVIVGSGKSGELWEELNPRQRSYLVVCYQHDQEISAATRGRPLRKSATVQRRELPFSVRADPAFAGYTPIQEQLRSLGIHDSGTGATLRALSDRGLLLLTEDQVEVFPLGLVPRLLVTLTRRGRACARAGLGEPPAAPSGSGELLSPWLWRSLLKVAAAGTEGLPETDLWGRSKFYLGVGFRPQGVDSRGLVDLVPVEEDVDGTSYVKEFRWRLTEEGRRHMNDHLADYRLRYPEIAVNQIADVDR
;
A
#
# COMPACT_ATOMS: atom_id res chain seq x y z
N MET A 1 6.89 38.98 -41.75
CA MET A 1 6.48 38.78 -40.34
C MET A 1 5.09 38.15 -40.36
N ARG A 2 5.02 36.83 -40.45
CA ARG A 2 3.76 36.06 -40.40
C ARG A 2 3.87 35.14 -39.18
N ALA A 3 3.01 35.36 -38.20
CA ALA A 3 2.91 34.56 -37.00
C ALA A 3 2.24 33.22 -37.35
N THR A 4 2.98 32.14 -37.16
CA THR A 4 2.47 30.78 -37.02
C THR A 4 2.05 30.61 -35.57
N SER A 5 0.75 30.49 -35.31
CA SER A 5 0.22 30.00 -34.04
C SER A 5 -0.22 28.55 -34.24
N ASP A 6 0.70 27.64 -33.98
CA ASP A 6 0.40 26.26 -33.60
C ASP A 6 -0.10 26.29 -32.16
N GLU A 7 -1.42 26.19 -31.97
CA GLU A 7 -2.00 25.80 -30.68
C GLU A 7 -2.03 24.27 -30.63
N ASP A 8 -0.87 23.72 -30.27
CA ASP A 8 -0.73 22.34 -29.82
C ASP A 8 -1.25 22.26 -28.36
N MET A 9 -2.58 22.21 -28.22
CA MET A 9 -3.24 21.92 -26.95
C MET A 9 -2.97 20.47 -26.57
N GLY A 10 -2.04 20.32 -25.63
CA GLY A 10 -1.52 19.05 -25.13
C GLY A 10 -2.60 18.00 -24.89
N ALA A 11 -2.50 16.92 -25.67
CA ALA A 11 -3.09 15.65 -25.34
C ALA A 11 -2.53 15.20 -23.98
N VAL A 12 -3.32 15.40 -22.93
CA VAL A 12 -3.10 14.79 -21.63
C VAL A 12 -3.09 13.28 -21.87
N ILE A 13 -1.93 12.66 -21.66
CA ILE A 13 -1.77 11.21 -21.81
C ILE A 13 -2.63 10.54 -20.74
N VAL A 14 -3.87 10.21 -21.11
CA VAL A 14 -4.73 9.31 -20.35
C VAL A 14 -3.99 7.99 -20.27
N GLY A 15 -3.70 7.54 -19.05
CA GLY A 15 -2.95 6.30 -18.83
C GLY A 15 -3.61 5.13 -19.55
N SER A 16 -2.98 4.65 -20.61
CA SER A 16 -3.41 3.52 -21.45
C SER A 16 -3.38 2.20 -20.67
N GLY A 17 -4.39 1.97 -19.84
CA GLY A 17 -4.59 0.73 -19.11
C GLY A 17 -6.01 0.63 -18.54
N LYS A 18 -6.38 -0.54 -18.01
CA LYS A 18 -7.73 -0.86 -17.50
C LYS A 18 -8.32 0.14 -16.51
N SER A 19 -7.48 0.92 -15.81
CA SER A 19 -7.93 1.97 -14.89
C SER A 19 -8.26 3.30 -15.58
N GLY A 20 -7.63 3.59 -16.72
CA GLY A 20 -7.98 4.74 -17.57
C GLY A 20 -9.30 4.52 -18.31
N GLU A 21 -9.52 3.33 -18.87
CA GLU A 21 -10.81 2.95 -19.47
C GLU A 21 -11.95 3.08 -18.45
N LEU A 22 -11.75 2.53 -17.25
CA LEU A 22 -12.72 2.64 -16.16
C LEU A 22 -12.99 4.09 -15.73
N TRP A 23 -11.96 4.94 -15.75
CA TRP A 23 -12.12 6.37 -15.47
C TRP A 23 -12.97 7.04 -16.55
N GLU A 24 -12.78 6.68 -17.82
CA GLU A 24 -13.56 7.25 -18.91
C GLU A 24 -15.04 6.87 -18.88
N GLU A 25 -15.37 5.67 -18.39
CA GLU A 25 -16.76 5.24 -18.18
C GLU A 25 -17.50 6.01 -17.07
N LEU A 26 -16.77 6.68 -16.16
CA LEU A 26 -17.39 7.45 -15.09
C LEU A 26 -17.97 8.75 -15.66
N ASN A 27 -19.21 9.07 -15.26
CA ASN A 27 -19.77 10.38 -15.59
C ASN A 27 -19.03 11.50 -14.81
N PRO A 28 -19.13 12.78 -15.23
CA PRO A 28 -18.40 13.87 -14.59
C PRO A 28 -18.62 13.96 -13.07
N ARG A 29 -19.83 13.68 -12.60
CA ARG A 29 -20.16 13.71 -11.17
C ARG A 29 -19.48 12.57 -10.40
N GLN A 30 -19.50 11.36 -10.93
CA GLN A 30 -18.80 10.20 -10.35
C GLN A 30 -17.29 10.45 -10.27
N ARG A 31 -16.70 11.06 -11.31
CA ARG A 31 -15.30 11.48 -11.33
C ARG A 31 -14.99 12.45 -10.19
N SER A 32 -15.80 13.49 -9.99
CA SER A 32 -15.63 14.46 -8.90
C SER A 32 -15.69 13.80 -7.52
N TYR A 33 -16.68 12.93 -7.26
CA TYR A 33 -16.80 12.23 -5.97
C TYR A 33 -15.58 11.33 -5.71
N LEU A 34 -15.11 10.62 -6.73
CA LEU A 34 -13.96 9.74 -6.60
C LEU A 34 -12.68 10.54 -6.32
N VAL A 35 -12.48 11.67 -6.98
CA VAL A 35 -11.32 12.56 -6.80
C VAL A 35 -11.30 13.19 -5.41
N VAL A 36 -12.42 13.72 -4.94
CA VAL A 36 -12.50 14.31 -3.59
C VAL A 36 -12.19 13.26 -2.52
N CYS A 37 -12.80 12.07 -2.62
CA CYS A 37 -12.47 10.96 -1.71
C CYS A 37 -10.98 10.59 -1.77
N TYR A 38 -10.38 10.62 -2.97
CA TYR A 38 -8.98 10.26 -3.18
C TYR A 38 -8.02 11.27 -2.55
N GLN A 39 -8.28 12.55 -2.73
CA GLN A 39 -7.46 13.61 -2.15
C GLN A 39 -7.43 13.50 -0.62
N HIS A 40 -8.59 13.34 0.02
CA HIS A 40 -8.66 13.16 1.47
C HIS A 40 -8.02 11.83 1.96
N ASP A 41 -8.14 10.71 1.22
CA ASP A 41 -7.40 9.46 1.56
C ASP A 41 -5.88 9.70 1.55
N GLN A 42 -5.39 10.53 0.62
CA GLN A 42 -3.97 10.82 0.45
C GLN A 42 -3.45 11.82 1.49
N GLU A 43 -4.25 12.81 1.89
CA GLU A 43 -3.93 13.75 2.97
C GLU A 43 -3.74 13.02 4.32
N ILE A 44 -4.66 12.12 4.67
CA ILE A 44 -4.56 11.29 5.88
C ILE A 44 -3.31 10.40 5.81
N SER A 45 -3.04 9.84 4.63
CA SER A 45 -1.83 9.03 4.39
C SER A 45 -0.53 9.82 4.52
N ALA A 46 -0.53 11.10 4.14
CA ALA A 46 0.61 12.00 4.30
C ALA A 46 0.82 12.39 5.78
N ALA A 47 -0.26 12.73 6.49
CA ALA A 47 -0.20 13.09 7.92
C ALA A 47 0.30 11.95 8.82
N THR A 48 0.07 10.69 8.41
CA THR A 48 0.46 9.50 9.19
C THR A 48 1.91 9.06 8.92
N ARG A 49 2.55 9.52 7.84
CA ARG A 49 3.90 9.09 7.40
C ARG A 49 5.05 9.42 8.37
N GLY A 50 4.80 10.11 9.48
CA GLY A 50 5.80 10.45 10.50
C GLY A 50 5.45 10.06 11.95
N ARG A 51 4.34 9.35 12.20
CA ARG A 51 3.94 8.95 13.56
C ARG A 51 4.12 7.45 13.79
N PRO A 52 4.64 7.02 14.96
CA PRO A 52 4.65 5.60 15.32
C PRO A 52 3.21 5.08 15.36
N LEU A 53 2.89 4.17 14.44
CA LEU A 53 1.59 3.51 14.39
C LEU A 53 1.36 2.75 15.70
N ARG A 54 0.47 3.25 16.57
CA ARG A 54 -0.03 2.46 17.70
C ARG A 54 -0.75 1.23 17.13
N LYS A 55 -0.35 0.05 17.60
CA LYS A 55 -0.90 -1.25 17.22
C LYS A 55 -2.40 -1.28 17.52
N SER A 56 -3.25 -1.17 16.50
CA SER A 56 -4.53 -1.88 16.49
C SER A 56 -4.61 -2.68 15.19
N ALA A 57 -5.08 -3.91 15.34
CA ALA A 57 -5.06 -4.96 14.33
C ALA A 57 -6.01 -4.63 13.17
N THR A 58 -5.72 -5.25 12.02
CA THR A 58 -6.30 -5.03 10.68
C THR A 58 -5.70 -3.81 9.99
N VAL A 59 -5.20 -4.00 8.76
CA VAL A 59 -4.86 -2.92 7.83
C VAL A 59 -5.93 -1.84 7.96
N GLN A 60 -5.65 -0.72 8.64
CA GLN A 60 -6.67 0.30 8.90
C GLN A 60 -7.18 0.76 7.55
N ARG A 61 -8.35 0.25 7.18
CA ARG A 61 -9.14 0.81 6.09
C ARG A 61 -9.37 2.26 6.51
N ARG A 62 -8.88 3.19 5.70
CA ARG A 62 -9.06 4.62 5.96
C ARG A 62 -10.52 4.93 5.65
N GLU A 63 -11.35 4.78 6.67
CA GLU A 63 -12.76 5.13 6.65
C GLU A 63 -12.87 6.65 6.76
N LEU A 64 -13.34 7.28 5.70
CA LEU A 64 -13.53 8.73 5.62
C LEU A 64 -14.99 9.05 5.97
N PRO A 65 -15.26 9.90 6.96
CA PRO A 65 -16.60 10.45 7.19
C PRO A 65 -17.12 11.13 5.93
N PHE A 66 -18.19 10.59 5.35
CA PHE A 66 -18.85 11.18 4.19
C PHE A 66 -20.02 12.05 4.60
N SER A 67 -20.94 11.56 5.44
CA SER A 67 -22.08 12.36 5.89
C SER A 67 -22.58 11.88 7.24
N VAL A 68 -23.03 12.80 8.08
CA VAL A 68 -23.80 12.48 9.30
C VAL A 68 -25.28 12.63 8.98
N ARG A 69 -26.11 11.64 9.32
CA ARG A 69 -27.57 11.64 9.08
C ARG A 69 -28.30 12.50 10.12
N ALA A 70 -27.92 13.76 10.19
CA ALA A 70 -28.52 14.81 11.00
C ALA A 70 -28.63 16.10 10.18
N ASP A 71 -29.45 17.03 10.63
CA ASP A 71 -29.52 18.35 9.99
C ASP A 71 -28.11 19.01 10.03
N PRO A 72 -27.61 19.57 8.91
CA PRO A 72 -26.33 20.27 8.88
C PRO A 72 -26.22 21.41 9.90
N ALA A 73 -27.33 21.98 10.37
CA ALA A 73 -27.34 22.96 11.46
C ALA A 73 -26.81 22.40 12.79
N PHE A 74 -26.90 21.08 13.01
CA PHE A 74 -26.40 20.41 14.22
C PHE A 74 -25.07 19.67 13.99
N ALA A 75 -24.89 19.04 12.83
CA ALA A 75 -23.72 18.19 12.57
C ALA A 75 -22.65 18.85 11.68
N GLY A 76 -22.94 19.99 11.07
CA GLY A 76 -22.10 20.59 10.04
C GLY A 76 -22.01 19.71 8.78
N TYR A 77 -21.07 20.05 7.91
CA TYR A 77 -20.70 19.23 6.76
C TYR A 77 -19.36 18.53 7.03
N THR A 78 -19.18 17.32 6.52
CA THR A 78 -17.85 16.69 6.52
C THR A 78 -16.91 17.41 5.54
N PRO A 79 -15.58 17.26 5.68
CA PRO A 79 -14.63 17.85 4.72
C PRO A 79 -14.92 17.46 3.27
N ILE A 80 -15.32 16.20 3.03
CA ILE A 80 -15.72 15.72 1.70
C ILE A 80 -16.96 16.47 1.20
N GLN A 81 -17.97 16.67 2.05
CA GLN A 81 -19.17 17.43 1.68
C GLN A 81 -18.83 18.89 1.40
N GLU A 82 -18.00 19.53 2.22
CA GLU A 82 -17.58 20.92 1.99
C GLU A 82 -16.85 21.08 0.65
N GLN A 83 -15.94 20.16 0.33
CA GLN A 83 -15.22 20.20 -0.94
C GLN A 83 -16.13 19.90 -2.14
N LEU A 84 -17.06 18.95 -2.04
CA LEU A 84 -18.04 18.72 -3.11
C LEU A 84 -18.93 19.95 -3.33
N ARG A 85 -19.32 20.62 -2.25
CA ARG A 85 -20.11 21.86 -2.31
C ARG A 85 -19.32 23.01 -2.93
N SER A 86 -18.02 23.15 -2.66
CA SER A 86 -17.19 24.18 -3.30
C SER A 86 -17.03 23.95 -4.81
N LEU A 87 -17.17 22.71 -5.28
CA LEU A 87 -17.25 22.35 -6.70
C LEU A 87 -18.66 22.54 -7.31
N GLY A 88 -19.60 23.14 -6.58
CA GLY A 88 -20.98 23.35 -7.03
C GLY A 88 -21.84 22.08 -7.02
N ILE A 89 -21.37 20.99 -6.40
CA ILE A 89 -22.09 19.72 -6.36
C ILE A 89 -22.94 19.66 -5.09
N HIS A 90 -24.21 20.05 -5.23
CA HIS A 90 -25.17 20.13 -4.12
C HIS A 90 -26.21 18.99 -4.19
N ASP A 91 -26.02 18.02 -3.30
CA ASP A 91 -26.95 17.08 -2.62
C ASP A 91 -28.04 16.29 -3.37
N SER A 92 -28.51 16.67 -4.55
CA SER A 92 -29.43 15.84 -5.34
C SER A 92 -28.67 14.72 -6.04
N GLY A 93 -28.84 13.46 -5.64
CA GLY A 93 -28.18 12.31 -6.29
C GLY A 93 -26.84 11.86 -5.67
N THR A 94 -26.49 12.36 -4.49
CA THR A 94 -25.34 11.87 -3.70
C THR A 94 -25.42 10.36 -3.45
N GLY A 95 -26.56 9.87 -2.95
CA GLY A 95 -26.76 8.45 -2.67
C GLY A 95 -26.61 7.56 -3.92
N ALA A 96 -27.20 7.98 -5.04
CA ALA A 96 -27.09 7.26 -6.32
C ALA A 96 -25.65 7.25 -6.83
N THR A 97 -24.91 8.36 -6.69
CA THR A 97 -23.50 8.46 -7.11
C THR A 97 -22.61 7.55 -6.27
N LEU A 98 -22.75 7.59 -4.94
CA LEU A 98 -21.99 6.72 -4.03
C LEU A 98 -22.28 5.24 -4.28
N ARG A 99 -23.57 4.90 -4.48
CA ARG A 99 -23.96 3.53 -4.81
C ARG A 99 -23.35 3.08 -6.13
N ALA A 100 -23.42 3.90 -7.18
CA ALA A 100 -22.84 3.60 -8.48
C ALA A 100 -21.32 3.42 -8.45
N LEU A 101 -20.60 4.18 -7.62
CA LEU A 101 -19.16 4.00 -7.38
C LEU A 101 -18.87 2.73 -6.57
N SER A 102 -19.74 2.39 -5.62
CA SER A 102 -19.61 1.16 -4.82
C SER A 102 -19.89 -0.10 -5.63
N ASP A 103 -20.94 -0.11 -6.46
CA ASP A 103 -21.28 -1.22 -7.36
C ASP A 103 -20.16 -1.50 -8.38
N ARG A 104 -19.37 -0.48 -8.76
CA ARG A 104 -18.16 -0.59 -9.60
C ARG A 104 -16.91 -1.05 -8.83
N GLY A 105 -17.03 -1.28 -7.53
CA GLY A 105 -15.93 -1.66 -6.64
C GLY A 105 -14.89 -0.56 -6.41
N LEU A 106 -15.25 0.71 -6.62
CA LEU A 106 -14.35 1.86 -6.43
C LEU A 106 -14.37 2.36 -4.99
N LEU A 107 -15.53 2.27 -4.32
CA LEU A 107 -15.72 2.62 -2.91
C LEU A 107 -16.36 1.46 -2.14
N LEU A 108 -16.02 1.34 -0.86
CA LEU A 108 -16.80 0.59 0.13
C LEU A 108 -17.57 1.60 0.98
N LEU A 109 -18.84 1.33 1.23
CA LEU A 109 -19.72 2.13 2.07
C LEU A 109 -19.95 1.37 3.38
N THR A 110 -19.66 1.99 4.51
CA THR A 110 -19.95 1.46 5.85
C THR A 110 -20.71 2.51 6.67
N GLU A 111 -21.41 2.09 7.71
CA GLU A 111 -22.11 3.01 8.62
C GLU A 111 -21.68 2.74 10.05
N ASP A 112 -21.47 3.82 10.81
CA ASP A 112 -21.30 3.79 12.25
C ASP A 112 -22.23 4.82 12.93
N GLN A 113 -22.05 5.02 14.23
CA GLN A 113 -22.81 5.99 15.01
C GLN A 113 -21.87 7.05 15.58
N VAL A 114 -22.29 8.31 15.55
CA VAL A 114 -21.56 9.43 16.14
C VAL A 114 -22.50 10.22 17.05
N GLU A 115 -21.99 10.70 18.17
CA GLU A 115 -22.75 11.57 19.07
C GLU A 115 -22.81 12.99 18.51
N VAL A 116 -24.04 13.52 18.34
CA VAL A 116 -24.31 14.89 17.90
C VAL A 116 -25.20 15.55 18.95
N PHE A 117 -24.73 16.64 19.55
CA PHE A 117 -25.57 17.40 20.49
C PHE A 117 -26.54 18.32 19.73
N PRO A 118 -27.82 18.42 20.11
CA PRO A 118 -28.51 17.74 21.22
C PRO A 118 -29.21 16.41 20.82
N LEU A 119 -28.93 15.88 19.63
CA LEU A 119 -29.65 14.77 19.01
C LEU A 119 -29.27 13.37 19.54
N GLY A 120 -28.14 13.23 20.24
CA GLY A 120 -27.62 11.95 20.70
C GLY A 120 -26.87 11.19 19.58
N LEU A 121 -26.90 9.86 19.62
CA LEU A 121 -26.25 9.02 18.61
C LEU A 121 -27.01 9.05 17.28
N VAL A 122 -26.31 9.44 16.22
CA VAL A 122 -26.85 9.52 14.86
C VAL A 122 -26.00 8.72 13.88
N PRO A 123 -26.59 8.10 12.84
CA PRO A 123 -25.84 7.35 11.86
C PRO A 123 -24.88 8.23 11.07
N ARG A 124 -23.66 7.75 10.84
CA ARG A 124 -22.69 8.39 9.97
C ARG A 124 -22.26 7.43 8.88
N LEU A 125 -22.34 7.90 7.64
CA LEU A 125 -21.87 7.19 6.46
C LEU A 125 -20.37 7.40 6.33
N LEU A 126 -19.65 6.29 6.22
CA LEU A 126 -18.23 6.22 5.99
C LEU A 126 -17.95 5.70 4.57
N VAL A 127 -16.95 6.27 3.92
CA VAL A 127 -16.46 5.80 2.61
C VAL A 127 -15.01 5.33 2.74
N THR A 128 -14.71 4.17 2.16
CA THR A 128 -13.35 3.68 2.03
C THR A 128 -13.00 3.53 0.56
N LEU A 129 -11.89 4.11 0.15
CA LEU A 129 -11.33 3.87 -1.19
C LEU A 129 -10.75 2.47 -1.31
N THR A 130 -11.19 1.74 -2.33
CA THR A 130 -10.58 0.45 -2.68
C THR A 130 -9.24 0.67 -3.39
N ARG A 131 -8.45 -0.40 -3.54
CA ARG A 131 -7.26 -0.37 -4.39
C ARG A 131 -7.61 0.01 -5.84
N ARG A 132 -8.74 -0.52 -6.35
CA ARG A 132 -9.26 -0.22 -7.70
C ARG A 132 -9.69 1.26 -7.79
N GLY A 133 -10.38 1.78 -6.78
CA GLY A 133 -10.74 3.20 -6.64
C GLY A 133 -9.54 4.13 -6.72
N ARG A 134 -8.50 3.86 -5.91
CA ARG A 134 -7.24 4.62 -5.95
C ARG A 134 -6.54 4.58 -7.30
N ALA A 135 -6.50 3.41 -7.95
CA ALA A 135 -5.89 3.26 -9.27
C ALA A 135 -6.67 4.03 -10.35
N CYS A 136 -8.01 3.97 -10.31
CA CYS A 136 -8.89 4.72 -11.19
C CYS A 136 -8.74 6.24 -11.03
N ALA A 137 -8.72 6.73 -9.79
CA ALA A 137 -8.52 8.15 -9.50
C ALA A 137 -7.16 8.65 -10.01
N ARG A 138 -6.07 7.90 -9.79
CA ARG A 138 -4.74 8.23 -10.30
C ARG A 138 -4.71 8.33 -11.82
N ALA A 139 -5.27 7.32 -12.50
CA ALA A 139 -5.35 7.31 -13.95
C ALA A 139 -6.08 8.56 -14.47
N GLY A 140 -7.17 8.95 -13.81
CA GLY A 140 -7.93 10.15 -14.15
C GLY A 140 -7.23 11.48 -13.89
N LEU A 141 -6.37 11.53 -12.87
CA LEU A 141 -5.57 12.70 -12.52
C LEU A 141 -4.23 12.75 -13.27
N GLY A 142 -3.94 11.77 -14.14
CA GLY A 142 -2.62 11.65 -14.79
C GLY A 142 -1.48 11.35 -13.81
N GLU A 143 -1.80 10.91 -12.59
CA GLU A 143 -0.79 10.52 -11.61
C GLU A 143 -0.18 9.16 -12.00
N PRO A 144 1.14 8.96 -11.77
CA PRO A 144 1.74 7.67 -12.02
C PRO A 144 1.04 6.58 -11.19
N PRO A 145 0.96 5.34 -11.70
CA PRO A 145 0.48 4.21 -10.91
C PRO A 145 1.21 4.18 -9.57
N ALA A 146 0.52 3.78 -8.48
CA ALA A 146 1.24 3.52 -7.25
C ALA A 146 2.38 2.55 -7.57
N ALA A 147 3.58 2.88 -7.05
CA ALA A 147 4.69 1.94 -7.04
C ALA A 147 4.11 0.58 -6.64
N PRO A 148 4.25 -0.45 -7.50
CA PRO A 148 3.51 -1.67 -7.27
C PRO A 148 3.82 -2.12 -5.84
N SER A 149 2.79 -2.43 -5.04
CA SER A 149 3.03 -3.42 -3.99
C SER A 149 3.61 -4.59 -4.75
N GLY A 150 4.81 -5.05 -4.42
CA GLY A 150 5.52 -6.11 -5.14
C GLY A 150 4.57 -7.06 -5.84
N SER A 151 4.77 -7.31 -7.13
CA SER A 151 4.18 -8.50 -7.78
C SER A 151 4.33 -9.65 -6.78
N GLY A 152 3.36 -10.57 -6.68
CA GLY A 152 3.41 -11.65 -5.69
C GLY A 152 4.76 -12.37 -5.62
N GLU A 153 5.56 -12.30 -6.68
CA GLU A 153 6.96 -12.68 -6.76
C GLU A 153 7.94 -11.67 -6.13
N LEU A 154 7.97 -10.39 -6.51
CA LEU A 154 8.98 -9.44 -6.03
C LEU A 154 8.73 -8.92 -4.60
N LEU A 155 9.80 -8.87 -3.82
CA LEU A 155 9.84 -8.32 -2.47
C LEU A 155 9.71 -6.80 -2.47
N SER A 156 9.18 -6.28 -1.36
CA SER A 156 9.23 -4.84 -1.07
C SER A 156 10.69 -4.38 -0.88
N PRO A 157 11.01 -3.09 -1.02
CA PRO A 157 12.39 -2.61 -0.87
C PRO A 157 13.00 -2.97 0.49
N TRP A 158 12.18 -2.96 1.55
CA TRP A 158 12.62 -3.32 2.88
C TRP A 158 12.93 -4.81 3.03
N LEU A 159 12.03 -5.68 2.53
CA LEU A 159 12.27 -7.14 2.53
C LEU A 159 13.46 -7.51 1.64
N TRP A 160 13.64 -6.80 0.53
CA TRP A 160 14.80 -6.96 -0.35
C TRP A 160 16.11 -6.61 0.37
N ARG A 161 16.18 -5.47 1.08
CA ARG A 161 17.37 -5.13 1.90
C ARG A 161 17.63 -6.17 3.00
N SER A 162 16.58 -6.68 3.65
CA SER A 162 16.74 -7.73 4.66
C SER A 162 17.28 -9.03 4.06
N LEU A 163 16.81 -9.42 2.88
CA LEU A 163 17.32 -10.60 2.18
C LEU A 163 18.78 -10.42 1.75
N LEU A 164 19.14 -9.24 1.19
CA LEU A 164 20.51 -8.89 0.85
C LEU A 164 21.45 -8.94 2.07
N LYS A 165 20.98 -8.51 3.24
CA LYS A 165 21.76 -8.59 4.49
C LYS A 165 22.08 -10.02 4.89
N VAL A 166 21.12 -10.94 4.72
CA VAL A 166 21.35 -12.38 4.97
C VAL A 166 22.27 -12.97 3.92
N ALA A 167 22.11 -12.59 2.65
CA ALA A 167 22.99 -13.03 1.56
C ALA A 167 24.45 -12.59 1.78
N ALA A 168 24.65 -11.34 2.21
CA ALA A 168 25.98 -10.78 2.50
C ALA A 168 26.70 -11.51 3.64
N ALA A 169 25.96 -12.12 4.57
CA ALA A 169 26.54 -12.93 5.65
C ALA A 169 27.04 -14.31 5.17
N GLY A 170 26.72 -14.72 3.94
CA GLY A 170 27.23 -15.95 3.33
C GLY A 170 26.98 -17.21 4.16
N THR A 171 27.95 -18.12 4.15
CA THR A 171 27.90 -19.38 4.90
C THR A 171 27.98 -19.19 6.41
N GLU A 172 28.60 -18.11 6.87
CA GLU A 172 28.64 -17.75 8.29
C GLU A 172 27.23 -17.52 8.85
N GLY A 173 26.33 -16.99 8.03
CA GLY A 173 24.96 -16.68 8.42
C GLY A 173 24.88 -15.43 9.30
N LEU A 174 23.71 -14.80 9.29
CA LEU A 174 23.46 -13.57 10.04
C LEU A 174 23.00 -13.91 11.47
N PRO A 175 23.55 -13.29 12.54
CA PRO A 175 23.09 -13.51 13.90
C PRO A 175 21.57 -13.31 14.06
N GLU A 176 20.92 -14.10 14.92
CA GLU A 176 19.45 -14.07 15.07
C GLU A 176 18.92 -12.65 15.36
N THR A 177 19.64 -11.90 16.19
CA THR A 177 19.31 -10.54 16.64
C THR A 177 19.40 -9.49 15.53
N ASP A 178 20.15 -9.78 14.47
CA ASP A 178 20.55 -8.79 13.48
C ASP A 178 19.60 -8.73 12.29
N LEU A 179 18.69 -9.70 12.17
CA LEU A 179 17.65 -9.66 11.15
C LEU A 179 16.58 -8.63 11.53
N TRP A 180 16.38 -7.64 10.66
CA TRP A 180 15.62 -6.44 11.02
C TRP A 180 14.15 -6.71 11.34
N GLY A 181 13.76 -6.44 12.59
CA GLY A 181 12.37 -6.31 13.03
C GLY A 181 11.48 -7.49 12.66
N ARG A 182 10.46 -7.25 11.84
CA ARG A 182 9.47 -8.28 11.46
C ARG A 182 9.85 -9.09 10.22
N SER A 183 11.02 -8.87 9.62
CA SER A 183 11.36 -9.46 8.32
C SER A 183 11.39 -10.99 8.38
N LYS A 184 11.82 -11.57 9.51
CA LYS A 184 11.76 -13.01 9.79
C LYS A 184 10.38 -13.63 9.58
N PHE A 185 9.30 -12.92 9.93
CA PHE A 185 7.95 -13.44 9.74
C PHE A 185 7.54 -13.53 8.27
N TYR A 186 8.16 -12.75 7.37
CA TYR A 186 7.79 -12.73 5.95
C TYR A 186 8.76 -13.53 5.07
N LEU A 187 10.03 -13.62 5.49
CA LEU A 187 11.09 -14.31 4.75
C LEU A 187 11.38 -15.71 5.28
N GLY A 188 11.18 -15.96 6.58
CA GLY A 188 11.62 -17.19 7.24
C GLY A 188 10.89 -18.44 6.76
N VAL A 189 11.45 -19.62 7.00
CA VAL A 189 10.73 -20.90 6.88
C VAL A 189 9.79 -21.06 8.09
N GLY A 190 8.60 -21.64 7.88
CA GLY A 190 7.69 -22.04 8.96
C GLY A 190 6.92 -20.91 9.66
N PHE A 191 7.06 -19.65 9.24
CA PHE A 191 6.28 -18.55 9.79
C PHE A 191 4.95 -18.39 9.05
N ARG A 192 3.90 -17.99 9.79
CA ARG A 192 2.55 -17.75 9.23
C ARG A 192 2.01 -16.37 9.60
N PRO A 193 2.60 -15.28 9.09
CA PRO A 193 2.06 -13.95 9.34
C PRO A 193 0.63 -13.86 8.79
N GLN A 194 -0.34 -13.61 9.68
CA GLN A 194 -1.76 -13.48 9.30
C GLN A 194 -2.34 -14.76 8.65
N GLY A 195 -1.78 -15.94 8.96
CA GLY A 195 -2.28 -17.23 8.49
C GLY A 195 -1.82 -17.66 7.09
N VAL A 196 -0.97 -16.86 6.43
CA VAL A 196 -0.34 -17.19 5.14
C VAL A 196 1.09 -17.63 5.39
N ASP A 197 1.53 -18.71 4.74
CA ASP A 197 2.92 -19.15 4.83
C ASP A 197 3.87 -18.04 4.33
N SER A 198 4.91 -17.80 5.12
CA SER A 198 6.04 -16.97 4.72
C SER A 198 6.76 -17.59 3.52
N ARG A 199 7.59 -16.78 2.85
CA ARG A 199 8.17 -17.16 1.56
C ARG A 199 9.27 -18.22 1.65
N GLY A 200 9.73 -18.57 2.84
CA GLY A 200 10.76 -19.61 3.03
C GLY A 200 12.09 -19.28 2.35
N LEU A 201 12.45 -18.00 2.23
CA LEU A 201 13.68 -17.55 1.58
C LEU A 201 14.89 -17.56 2.53
N VAL A 202 14.65 -17.59 3.84
CA VAL A 202 15.69 -17.70 4.86
C VAL A 202 15.28 -18.72 5.90
N ASP A 203 16.27 -19.39 6.50
CA ASP A 203 16.04 -20.37 7.56
C ASP A 203 16.93 -20.07 8.77
N LEU A 204 16.44 -20.43 9.96
CA LEU A 204 17.15 -20.24 11.22
C LEU A 204 17.89 -21.55 11.57
N VAL A 205 19.20 -21.55 11.41
CA VAL A 205 20.04 -22.75 11.55
C VAL A 205 20.81 -22.69 12.88
N PRO A 206 20.84 -23.78 13.68
CA PRO A 206 21.67 -23.84 14.87
C PRO A 206 23.16 -23.89 14.49
N VAL A 207 23.98 -23.17 15.25
CA VAL A 207 25.44 -23.29 15.25
C VAL A 207 25.82 -24.09 16.48
N GLU A 208 26.40 -25.25 16.26
CA GLU A 208 26.85 -26.15 17.32
C GLU A 208 28.30 -25.86 17.71
N GLU A 209 28.60 -26.06 18.99
CA GLU A 209 29.95 -26.00 19.53
C GLU A 209 30.21 -27.28 20.35
N ASP A 210 31.34 -27.93 20.05
CA ASP A 210 31.79 -29.10 20.78
C ASP A 210 32.67 -28.67 21.95
N VAL A 211 32.22 -28.96 23.16
CA VAL A 211 33.05 -28.80 24.38
C VAL A 211 33.11 -30.14 25.09
N ASP A 212 34.33 -30.63 25.30
CA ASP A 212 34.62 -31.89 25.98
C ASP A 212 33.86 -33.11 25.42
N GLY A 213 33.68 -33.14 24.09
CA GLY A 213 32.99 -34.24 23.40
C GLY A 213 31.46 -34.19 23.47
N THR A 214 30.89 -33.09 23.98
CA THR A 214 29.45 -32.83 23.96
C THR A 214 29.13 -31.66 23.03
N SER A 215 28.35 -31.91 21.98
CA SER A 215 27.81 -30.86 21.11
C SER A 215 26.63 -30.17 21.80
N TYR A 216 26.68 -28.84 21.87
CA TYR A 216 25.52 -28.01 22.24
C TYR A 216 25.28 -26.91 21.21
N VAL A 217 24.04 -26.46 21.11
CA VAL A 217 23.69 -25.29 20.28
C VAL A 217 24.19 -24.03 20.97
N LYS A 218 25.22 -23.40 20.39
CA LYS A 218 25.81 -22.15 20.87
C LYS A 218 24.91 -20.96 20.56
N GLU A 219 24.43 -20.88 19.32
CA GLU A 219 23.59 -19.80 18.84
C GLU A 219 22.79 -20.21 17.60
N PHE A 220 21.87 -19.35 17.17
CA PHE A 220 21.15 -19.51 15.91
C PHE A 220 21.53 -18.42 14.92
N ARG A 221 21.65 -18.80 13.64
CA ARG A 221 21.97 -17.87 12.55
C ARG A 221 21.02 -18.03 11.37
N TRP A 222 20.61 -16.91 10.80
CA TRP A 222 19.81 -16.85 9.58
C TRP A 222 20.69 -17.13 8.37
N ARG A 223 20.28 -18.07 7.53
CA ARG A 223 20.94 -18.39 6.25
C ARG A 223 19.93 -18.33 5.11
N LEU A 224 20.40 -18.08 3.89
CA LEU A 224 19.58 -18.25 2.70
C LEU A 224 19.21 -19.73 2.55
N THR A 225 17.94 -19.99 2.25
CA THR A 225 17.50 -21.28 1.72
C THR A 225 17.88 -21.39 0.26
N GLU A 226 17.70 -22.58 -0.33
CA GLU A 226 17.89 -22.76 -1.76
C GLU A 226 16.86 -21.95 -2.57
N GLU A 227 15.62 -21.89 -2.09
CA GLU A 227 14.57 -21.02 -2.63
C GLU A 227 14.96 -19.54 -2.53
N GLY A 228 15.60 -19.14 -1.43
CA GLY A 228 16.16 -17.80 -1.23
C GLY A 228 17.20 -17.44 -2.28
N ARG A 229 18.18 -18.33 -2.52
CA ARG A 229 19.20 -18.14 -3.56
C ARG A 229 18.59 -18.05 -4.95
N ARG A 230 17.69 -18.99 -5.27
CA ARG A 230 16.98 -19.00 -6.57
C ARG A 230 16.18 -17.72 -6.78
N HIS A 231 15.42 -17.28 -5.79
CA HIS A 231 14.68 -16.01 -5.82
C HIS A 231 15.60 -14.84 -6.16
N MET A 232 16.77 -14.76 -5.52
CA MET A 232 17.73 -13.69 -5.78
C MET A 232 18.24 -13.73 -7.21
N ASN A 233 18.61 -14.91 -7.71
CA ASN A 233 19.14 -15.09 -9.07
C ASN A 233 18.09 -14.76 -10.14
N ASP A 234 16.87 -15.27 -9.99
CA ASP A 234 15.79 -15.11 -10.95
C ASP A 234 15.32 -13.65 -11.07
N HIS A 235 15.42 -12.88 -9.99
CA HIS A 235 14.85 -11.53 -9.91
C HIS A 235 15.87 -10.41 -9.74
N LEU A 236 17.18 -10.69 -9.81
CA LEU A 236 18.22 -9.70 -9.54
C LEU A 236 18.13 -8.48 -10.48
N ALA A 237 17.89 -8.73 -11.77
CA ALA A 237 17.76 -7.69 -12.78
C ALA A 237 16.53 -6.81 -12.51
N ASP A 238 15.41 -7.42 -12.14
CA ASP A 238 14.17 -6.71 -11.78
C ASP A 238 14.39 -5.81 -10.56
N TYR A 239 15.10 -6.30 -9.54
CA TYR A 239 15.41 -5.50 -8.35
C TYR A 239 16.37 -4.35 -8.64
N ARG A 240 17.37 -4.55 -9.51
CA ARG A 240 18.28 -3.48 -9.94
C ARG A 240 17.54 -2.38 -10.70
N LEU A 241 16.61 -2.75 -11.57
CA LEU A 241 15.79 -1.80 -12.30
C LEU A 241 14.84 -1.04 -11.37
N ARG A 242 14.24 -1.74 -10.40
CA ARG A 242 13.16 -1.23 -9.57
C ARG A 242 13.63 -0.47 -8.33
N TYR A 243 14.76 -0.86 -7.76
CA TYR A 243 15.37 -0.24 -6.57
C TYR A 243 16.85 0.09 -6.83
N PRO A 244 17.14 0.97 -7.81
CA PRO A 244 18.52 1.27 -8.21
C PRO A 244 19.36 1.88 -7.07
N GLU A 245 18.72 2.47 -6.06
CA GLU A 245 19.37 3.02 -4.87
C GLU A 245 19.79 1.97 -3.85
N ILE A 246 19.34 0.72 -3.99
CA ILE A 246 19.71 -0.39 -3.11
C ILE A 246 20.94 -1.08 -3.73
N ALA A 247 22.12 -0.66 -3.28
CA ALA A 247 23.38 -1.24 -3.74
C ALA A 247 23.41 -2.75 -3.48
N VAL A 248 23.41 -3.53 -4.57
CA VAL A 248 23.57 -4.99 -4.58
C VAL A 248 25.03 -5.39 -4.34
N ASN A 249 25.91 -4.41 -4.16
CA ASN A 249 27.37 -4.52 -4.25
C ASN A 249 28.02 -5.19 -3.01
N GLN A 250 27.24 -5.84 -2.16
CA GLN A 250 27.70 -6.57 -0.97
C GLN A 250 27.23 -8.03 -0.94
N ILE A 251 26.74 -8.57 -2.06
CA ILE A 251 26.51 -10.02 -2.15
C ILE A 251 27.88 -10.68 -2.30
N ALA A 252 28.36 -11.34 -1.25
CA ALA A 252 29.46 -12.29 -1.37
C ALA A 252 29.03 -13.35 -2.39
N ASP A 253 29.89 -13.64 -3.37
CA ASP A 253 29.69 -14.57 -4.48
C ASP A 253 28.64 -15.66 -4.17
N VAL A 254 27.52 -15.64 -4.89
CA VAL A 254 26.47 -16.68 -4.79
C VAL A 254 26.94 -18.00 -5.41
N ASP A 255 28.13 -18.01 -6.03
CA ASP A 255 28.77 -19.20 -6.58
C ASP A 255 29.98 -19.62 -5.72
N ARG A 256 29.71 -20.45 -4.70
CA ARG A 256 30.55 -21.61 -4.33
C ARG A 256 29.84 -22.56 -3.41
#